data_AF-A0A1K1PLT7-F1
#
_entry.id   AF-A0A1K1PLT7-F1
#
_cell.length_a   1.000
_cell.length_b   1.000
_cell.length_c   1.000
_cell.angle_alpha   90.00
_cell.angle_beta   90.00
_cell.angle_gamma   90.00
#
_symmetry.space_group_name_H-M   'P 1'
#
loop_
_entity.id
_entity.type
_entity.pdbx_description
1 polymer ?
#
loop_
_entity_poly.entity_id
_entity_poly.type
_entity_poly.pdbx_seq_one_letter_code
_entity_poly.pdbx_strand_id
1 'polypeptide(L)'
;MYPLPNARDAAPAYIASPEAYARWLRSISLANSWRGCDRLCNSAPYLAQMSVAQREPYLKEALNHFDKIQDPHTGLWGEGGRYMQLSGTFKLHTFYGRFRIAMPRVNAIYRSLLHTLRHEEALDMCYIRNPISLLAAIKLPLPPEELLEIAEITVRNMKRLKRADGGFSRELAHSPTAPNVAQVKPGEFYPEMPLPVQLGLGKDEGDMNAGTQAILIRSLLYELAGLEPQPLPGCTPGAANTKLNDKICVNKRKLSMK
;
A
#
# COMPACT_ATOMS: atom_id res chain seq x y z
N MET A 1 26.21 -3.54 17.32
CA MET A 1 25.23 -3.02 16.32
C MET A 1 26.01 -2.62 15.08
N TYR A 2 25.49 -2.90 13.89
CA TYR A 2 26.05 -2.34 12.66
C TYR A 2 25.78 -0.82 12.62
N PRO A 3 26.75 0.01 12.25
CA PRO A 3 26.52 1.44 12.08
C PRO A 3 25.47 1.65 10.99
N LEU A 4 24.48 2.50 11.27
CA LEU A 4 23.53 2.90 10.23
C LEU A 4 24.29 3.69 9.15
N PRO A 5 23.99 3.47 7.86
CA PRO A 5 24.75 4.07 6.75
C PRO A 5 24.62 5.59 6.64
N ASN A 6 23.74 6.22 7.43
CA ASN A 6 23.49 7.66 7.36
C ASN A 6 24.00 8.36 8.62
N ALA A 7 24.66 9.50 8.44
CA ALA A 7 24.92 10.44 9.52
C ALA A 7 23.59 10.84 10.18
N ARG A 8 23.59 10.98 11.52
CA ARG A 8 22.51 11.68 12.23
C ARG A 8 22.28 13.01 11.50
N ASP A 9 21.04 13.25 11.07
CA ASP A 9 20.56 14.51 10.49
C ASP A 9 20.80 14.76 8.97
N ALA A 10 21.16 13.74 8.18
CA ALA A 10 21.22 13.88 6.73
C ALA A 10 19.81 13.95 6.08
N ALA A 11 19.32 15.17 5.82
CA ALA A 11 18.13 15.39 5.00
C ALA A 11 18.49 15.32 3.50
N PRO A 12 17.64 14.71 2.64
CA PRO A 12 17.85 14.72 1.20
C PRO A 12 17.89 16.14 0.63
N ALA A 13 18.72 16.37 -0.39
CA ALA A 13 18.86 17.69 -1.03
C ALA A 13 17.54 18.28 -1.54
N TYR A 14 16.57 17.43 -1.91
CA TYR A 14 15.25 17.88 -2.37
C TYR A 14 14.39 18.50 -1.26
N ILE A 15 14.76 18.38 0.01
CA ILE A 15 14.06 18.99 1.15
C ILE A 15 14.67 20.36 1.53
N ALA A 16 15.68 20.84 0.81
CA ALA A 16 16.35 22.11 1.15
C ALA A 16 15.45 23.35 1.00
N SER A 17 14.52 23.36 0.04
CA SER A 17 13.53 24.42 -0.15
C SER A 17 12.27 23.88 -0.86
N PRO A 18 11.11 24.56 -0.76
CA PRO A 18 9.91 24.18 -1.51
C PRO A 18 10.15 24.09 -3.02
N GLU A 19 10.96 24.98 -3.59
CA GLU A 19 11.29 24.99 -5.02
C GLU A 19 12.17 23.79 -5.40
N ALA A 20 13.13 23.44 -4.56
CA ALA A 20 13.95 22.23 -4.75
C ALA A 20 13.09 20.97 -4.70
N TYR A 21 12.14 20.92 -3.76
CA TYR A 21 11.19 19.84 -3.62
C TYR A 21 10.28 19.74 -4.85
N ALA A 22 9.75 20.86 -5.33
CA ALA A 22 8.91 20.91 -6.52
C ALA A 22 9.65 20.44 -7.77
N ARG A 23 10.94 20.81 -7.93
CA ARG A 23 11.80 20.29 -9.02
C ARG A 23 11.98 18.78 -8.92
N TRP A 24 12.25 18.28 -7.72
CA TRP A 24 12.39 16.85 -7.48
C TRP A 24 11.10 16.08 -7.78
N LEU A 25 9.93 16.55 -7.32
CA LEU A 25 8.64 15.94 -7.63
C LEU A 25 8.45 15.76 -9.14
N ARG A 26 8.71 16.81 -9.92
CA ARG A 26 8.60 16.79 -11.39
C ARG A 26 9.62 15.90 -12.09
N SER A 27 10.73 15.55 -11.43
CA SER A 27 11.76 14.69 -11.99
C SER A 27 11.42 13.19 -11.88
N ILE A 28 10.43 12.83 -11.07
CA ILE A 28 10.06 11.42 -10.86
C ILE A 28 9.24 10.92 -12.05
N SER A 29 9.77 9.92 -12.75
CA SER A 29 9.03 9.21 -13.79
C SER A 29 7.90 8.37 -13.19
N LEU A 30 6.74 8.41 -13.85
CA LEU A 30 5.56 7.61 -13.54
C LEU A 30 5.27 6.52 -14.58
N ALA A 31 6.22 6.24 -15.48
CA ALA A 31 6.13 5.15 -16.46
C ALA A 31 5.82 3.79 -15.78
N ASN A 32 6.40 3.59 -14.59
CA ASN A 32 5.98 2.56 -13.65
C ASN A 32 5.29 3.25 -12.45
N SER A 33 3.95 3.31 -12.48
CA SER A 33 3.14 4.02 -11.47
C SER A 33 3.48 3.61 -10.05
N TRP A 34 3.66 2.31 -9.79
CA TRP A 34 3.94 1.83 -8.44
C TRP A 34 5.24 2.43 -7.90
N ARG A 35 6.33 2.36 -8.68
CA ARG A 35 7.64 2.88 -8.28
C ARG A 35 7.62 4.40 -8.19
N GLY A 36 7.09 5.08 -9.20
CA GLY A 36 7.05 6.54 -9.22
C GLY A 36 6.28 7.10 -8.03
N CYS A 37 5.08 6.57 -7.78
CA CYS A 37 4.27 6.98 -6.63
C CYS A 37 4.89 6.59 -5.29
N ASP A 38 5.55 5.43 -5.18
CA ASP A 38 6.30 5.06 -3.96
C ASP A 38 7.41 6.07 -3.65
N ARG A 39 8.18 6.49 -4.66
CA ARG A 39 9.21 7.53 -4.51
C ARG A 39 8.61 8.85 -4.07
N LEU A 40 7.52 9.29 -4.69
CA LEU A 40 6.83 10.52 -4.30
C LEU A 40 6.38 10.47 -2.84
N CYS A 41 5.87 9.33 -2.36
CA CYS A 41 5.44 9.16 -0.97
C CYS A 41 6.59 9.09 0.04
N ASN A 42 7.76 8.62 -0.38
CA ASN A 42 8.94 8.49 0.49
C ASN A 42 9.51 9.84 0.96
N SER A 43 9.01 10.98 0.45
CA SER A 43 9.29 12.29 1.02
C SER A 43 8.50 12.60 2.31
N ALA A 44 7.35 11.95 2.51
CA ALA A 44 6.42 12.25 3.60
C ALA A 44 7.04 12.13 5.01
N PRO A 45 7.93 11.16 5.30
CA PRO A 45 8.62 11.09 6.60
C PRO A 45 9.47 12.33 6.92
N TYR A 46 10.08 12.95 5.91
CA TYR A 46 10.88 14.17 6.11
C TYR A 46 9.99 15.38 6.39
N LEU A 47 8.93 15.54 5.59
CA LEU A 47 7.95 16.62 5.81
C LEU A 47 7.25 16.50 7.17
N ALA A 48 7.01 15.27 7.64
CA ALA A 48 6.37 15.04 8.93
C ALA A 48 7.23 15.43 10.15
N GLN A 49 8.54 15.61 9.96
CA GLN A 49 9.46 16.08 11.01
C GLN A 49 9.51 17.61 11.11
N MET A 50 8.99 18.32 10.11
CA MET A 50 8.93 19.79 10.10
C MET A 50 7.81 20.30 11.01
N SER A 51 7.96 21.53 11.51
CA SER A 51 6.83 22.26 12.08
C SER A 51 5.75 22.50 11.02
N VAL A 52 4.51 22.76 11.45
CA VAL A 52 3.38 23.00 10.54
C VAL A 52 3.69 24.14 9.56
N ALA A 53 4.21 25.27 10.06
CA ALA A 53 4.53 26.45 9.26
C ALA A 53 5.64 26.17 8.23
N GLN A 54 6.66 25.39 8.58
CA GLN A 54 7.72 25.00 7.65
C GLN A 54 7.21 24.01 6.59
N ARG A 55 6.30 23.11 6.97
CA ARG A 55 5.78 22.04 6.12
C ARG A 55 4.80 22.53 5.06
N GLU A 56 3.99 23.53 5.37
CA GLU A 56 2.87 23.96 4.53
C GLU A 56 3.28 24.31 3.08
N PRO A 57 4.36 25.06 2.82
CA PRO A 57 4.80 25.33 1.45
C PRO A 57 5.16 24.06 0.66
N TYR A 58 5.77 23.06 1.30
CA TYR A 58 6.09 21.78 0.66
C TYR A 58 4.85 20.97 0.34
N LEU A 59 3.87 20.95 1.25
CA LEU A 59 2.60 20.27 1.01
C LEU A 59 1.85 20.93 -0.15
N LYS A 60 1.87 22.25 -0.25
CA LYS A 60 1.27 22.98 -1.38
C LYS A 60 1.90 22.53 -2.71
N GLU A 61 3.23 22.47 -2.79
CA GLU A 61 3.93 21.99 -3.99
C GLU A 61 3.59 20.52 -4.32
N ALA A 62 3.54 19.64 -3.31
CA ALA A 62 3.15 18.24 -3.50
C ALA A 62 1.73 18.10 -4.04
N LEU A 63 0.76 18.73 -3.38
CA LEU A 63 -0.66 18.60 -3.72
C LEU A 63 -0.95 19.21 -5.09
N ASN A 64 -0.38 20.37 -5.40
CA ASN A 64 -0.51 20.98 -6.73
C ASN A 64 0.07 20.08 -7.82
N HIS A 65 1.23 19.48 -7.56
CA HIS A 65 1.82 18.53 -8.49
C HIS A 65 0.92 17.31 -8.66
N PHE A 66 0.50 16.67 -7.57
CA PHE A 66 -0.33 15.46 -7.59
C PHE A 66 -1.67 15.67 -8.28
N ASP A 67 -2.33 16.81 -8.07
CA ASP A 67 -3.57 17.15 -8.77
C ASP A 67 -3.36 17.27 -10.28
N LYS A 68 -2.27 17.93 -10.69
CA LYS A 68 -1.92 18.11 -12.11
C LYS A 68 -1.66 16.79 -12.85
N ILE A 69 -1.09 15.81 -12.17
CA ILE A 69 -0.70 14.51 -12.76
C ILE A 69 -1.74 13.40 -12.55
N GLN A 70 -2.83 13.66 -11.81
CA GLN A 70 -3.90 12.70 -11.63
C GLN A 70 -4.74 12.65 -12.91
N ASP A 71 -4.95 11.46 -13.46
CA ASP A 71 -5.81 11.31 -14.63
C ASP A 71 -7.27 11.66 -14.27
N PRO A 72 -7.92 12.60 -15.01
CA PRO A 72 -9.21 13.11 -14.59
C PRO A 72 -10.37 12.14 -14.80
N HIS A 73 -10.23 11.15 -15.68
CA HIS A 73 -11.28 10.20 -16.05
C HIS A 73 -11.27 8.97 -15.15
N THR A 74 -10.08 8.44 -14.90
CA THR A 74 -9.82 7.23 -14.12
C THR A 74 -9.56 7.55 -12.65
N GLY A 75 -9.11 8.77 -12.34
CA GLY A 75 -8.65 9.16 -11.00
C GLY A 75 -7.33 8.51 -10.58
N LEU A 76 -6.66 7.77 -11.45
CA LEU A 76 -5.41 7.07 -11.12
C LEU A 76 -4.19 7.94 -11.40
N TRP A 77 -3.07 7.59 -10.78
CA TRP A 77 -1.78 8.23 -11.02
C TRP A 77 -0.84 7.36 -11.84
N GLY A 78 -0.16 8.01 -12.80
CA GLY A 78 0.90 7.44 -13.63
C GLY A 78 0.43 6.49 -14.73
N GLU A 79 1.36 5.69 -15.25
CA GLU A 79 1.21 4.85 -16.44
C GLU A 79 1.36 3.35 -16.13
N GLY A 80 1.31 2.54 -17.19
CA GLY A 80 1.35 1.08 -17.13
C GLY A 80 -0.04 0.44 -17.09
N GLY A 81 -0.07 -0.87 -16.85
CA GLY A 81 -1.33 -1.63 -16.75
C GLY A 81 -2.20 -1.17 -15.58
N ARG A 82 -3.50 -1.46 -15.64
CA ARG A 82 -4.49 -0.99 -14.64
C ARG A 82 -4.12 -1.32 -13.19
N TYR A 83 -3.67 -2.55 -12.93
CA TYR A 83 -3.20 -2.95 -11.59
C TYR A 83 -1.95 -2.19 -11.13
N MET A 84 -1.05 -1.82 -12.05
CA MET A 84 0.13 -1.02 -11.74
C MET A 84 -0.27 0.41 -11.38
N GLN A 85 -1.17 1.02 -12.14
CA GLN A 85 -1.73 2.34 -11.84
C GLN A 85 -2.47 2.34 -10.48
N LEU A 86 -3.33 1.35 -10.21
CA LEU A 86 -3.98 1.21 -8.89
C LEU A 86 -2.97 1.06 -7.76
N SER A 87 -1.89 0.32 -8.01
CA SER A 87 -0.82 0.12 -7.02
C SER A 87 -0.05 1.42 -6.75
N GLY A 88 0.16 2.26 -7.76
CA GLY A 88 0.69 3.62 -7.60
C GLY A 88 -0.26 4.53 -6.82
N THR A 89 -1.55 4.54 -7.18
CA THR A 89 -2.59 5.26 -6.44
C THR A 89 -2.68 4.83 -4.98
N PHE A 90 -2.59 3.53 -4.70
CA PHE A 90 -2.48 3.01 -3.35
C PHE A 90 -1.25 3.56 -2.62
N LYS A 91 -0.10 3.72 -3.29
CA LYS A 91 1.05 4.38 -2.65
C LYS A 91 0.74 5.83 -2.31
N LEU A 92 0.22 6.62 -3.25
CA LEU A 92 -0.11 8.03 -3.00
C LEU A 92 -1.14 8.22 -1.87
N HIS A 93 -2.09 7.30 -1.70
CA HIS A 93 -3.01 7.30 -0.56
C HIS A 93 -2.26 7.45 0.79
N THR A 94 -1.09 6.82 0.94
CA THR A 94 -0.31 6.87 2.19
C THR A 94 0.20 8.29 2.49
N PHE A 95 0.53 9.07 1.46
CA PHE A 95 0.92 10.47 1.62
C PHE A 95 -0.28 11.31 2.10
N TYR A 96 -1.44 11.16 1.44
CA TYR A 96 -2.67 11.84 1.83
C TYR A 96 -3.07 11.48 3.28
N GLY A 97 -3.05 10.19 3.62
CA GLY A 97 -3.35 9.70 4.96
C GLY A 97 -2.39 10.22 6.03
N ARG A 98 -1.07 10.27 5.74
CA ARG A 98 -0.04 10.80 6.65
C ARG A 98 -0.35 12.22 7.12
N PHE A 99 -0.84 13.06 6.21
CA PHE A 99 -1.15 14.46 6.48
C PHE A 99 -2.65 14.72 6.74
N ARG A 100 -3.46 13.66 6.83
CA ARG A 100 -4.93 13.74 7.04
C ARG A 100 -5.65 14.58 5.98
N ILE A 101 -5.18 14.50 4.74
CA ILE A 101 -5.77 15.19 3.59
C ILE A 101 -6.70 14.23 2.87
N ALA A 102 -7.88 14.69 2.48
CA ALA A 102 -8.81 13.90 1.70
C ALA A 102 -8.22 13.59 0.31
N MET A 103 -8.40 12.34 -0.14
CA MET A 103 -7.99 11.98 -1.49
C MET A 103 -8.91 12.62 -2.54
N PRO A 104 -8.35 13.12 -3.66
CA PRO A 104 -9.15 13.64 -4.77
C PRO A 104 -9.75 12.51 -5.61
N ARG A 105 -10.86 12.82 -6.30
CA ARG A 105 -11.51 11.97 -7.33
C ARG A 105 -11.85 10.54 -6.88
N VAL A 106 -12.21 10.34 -5.60
CA VAL A 106 -12.51 9.01 -5.03
C VAL A 106 -13.52 8.19 -5.84
N ASN A 107 -14.54 8.82 -6.42
CA ASN A 107 -15.53 8.13 -7.25
C ASN A 107 -14.94 7.62 -8.57
N ALA A 108 -14.00 8.35 -9.19
CA ALA A 108 -13.32 7.88 -10.39
C ALA A 108 -12.36 6.73 -10.06
N ILE A 109 -11.62 6.84 -8.96
CA ILE A 109 -10.76 5.77 -8.44
C ILE A 109 -11.56 4.51 -8.20
N TYR A 110 -12.72 4.62 -7.55
CA TYR A 110 -13.61 3.49 -7.29
C TYR A 110 -14.08 2.80 -8.57
N ARG A 111 -14.56 3.55 -9.57
CA ARG A 111 -14.97 2.99 -10.86
C ARG A 111 -13.82 2.28 -11.57
N SER A 112 -12.62 2.88 -11.57
CA SER A 112 -11.43 2.26 -12.16
C SER A 112 -11.01 1.00 -11.43
N LEU A 113 -11.14 0.99 -10.10
CA LEU A 113 -10.87 -0.19 -9.27
C LEU A 113 -11.83 -1.33 -9.61
N LEU A 114 -13.14 -1.09 -9.65
CA LEU A 114 -14.12 -2.11 -10.03
C LEU A 114 -13.89 -2.64 -11.44
N HIS A 115 -13.66 -1.74 -12.40
CA HIS A 115 -13.34 -2.15 -13.77
C HIS A 115 -12.11 -3.05 -13.82
N THR A 116 -11.05 -2.69 -13.10
CA THR A 116 -9.83 -3.49 -13.03
C THR A 116 -10.10 -4.87 -12.43
N LEU A 117 -10.81 -4.94 -11.30
CA LEU A 117 -11.14 -6.23 -10.67
C LEU A 117 -11.95 -7.16 -11.58
N ARG A 118 -12.85 -6.60 -12.40
CA ARG A 118 -13.75 -7.35 -13.28
C ARG A 118 -13.10 -7.82 -14.59
N HIS A 119 -12.12 -7.08 -15.10
CA HIS A 119 -11.64 -7.27 -16.48
C HIS A 119 -10.14 -7.56 -16.60
N GLU A 120 -9.35 -7.33 -15.56
CA GLU A 120 -7.90 -7.49 -15.61
C GLU A 120 -7.47 -8.74 -14.83
N GLU A 121 -6.32 -9.30 -15.21
CA GLU A 121 -5.78 -10.47 -14.55
C GLU A 121 -4.77 -10.09 -13.46
N ALA A 122 -5.07 -10.44 -12.20
CA ALA A 122 -4.13 -10.27 -11.10
C ALA A 122 -3.07 -11.39 -11.12
N LEU A 123 -1.90 -11.08 -11.68
CA LEU A 123 -0.76 -12.02 -11.76
C LEU A 123 0.10 -12.06 -10.48
N ASP A 124 -0.21 -11.17 -9.52
CA ASP A 124 0.67 -10.84 -8.42
C ASP A 124 -0.15 -10.51 -7.14
N MET A 125 0.17 -11.09 -5.97
CA MET A 125 -0.52 -10.81 -4.68
C MET A 125 -0.68 -9.32 -4.37
N CYS A 126 0.27 -8.45 -4.72
CA CYS A 126 0.12 -7.00 -4.48
C CYS A 126 -0.98 -6.39 -5.37
N TYR A 127 -1.20 -6.93 -6.57
CA TYR A 127 -2.32 -6.54 -7.43
C TYR A 127 -3.66 -6.96 -6.84
N ILE A 128 -3.68 -7.96 -5.97
CA ILE A 128 -4.87 -8.35 -5.22
C ILE A 128 -5.04 -7.47 -3.97
N ARG A 129 -3.96 -7.29 -3.20
CA ARG A 129 -4.01 -6.58 -1.91
C ARG A 129 -4.21 -5.08 -2.06
N ASN A 130 -3.49 -4.44 -2.98
CA ASN A 130 -3.47 -2.98 -3.11
C ASN A 130 -4.87 -2.40 -3.39
N PRO A 131 -5.69 -2.97 -4.31
CA PRO A 131 -7.07 -2.53 -4.48
C PRO A 131 -7.89 -2.59 -3.19
N ILE A 132 -7.82 -3.68 -2.43
CA ILE A 132 -8.59 -3.83 -1.19
C ILE A 132 -8.13 -2.83 -0.11
N SER A 133 -6.82 -2.62 0.01
CA SER A 133 -6.30 -1.56 0.90
C SER A 133 -6.73 -0.16 0.46
N LEU A 134 -6.74 0.11 -0.84
CA LEU A 134 -7.20 1.39 -1.37
C LEU A 134 -8.69 1.60 -1.11
N LEU A 135 -9.50 0.56 -1.30
CA LEU A 135 -10.94 0.58 -1.06
C LEU A 135 -11.26 0.90 0.41
N ALA A 136 -10.57 0.24 1.35
CA ALA A 136 -10.69 0.53 2.77
C ALA A 136 -10.22 1.96 3.12
N ALA A 137 -9.20 2.47 2.43
CA ALA A 137 -8.69 3.81 2.67
C ALA A 137 -9.62 4.93 2.17
N ILE A 138 -10.28 4.77 1.02
CA ILE A 138 -11.18 5.80 0.45
C ILE A 138 -12.52 5.91 1.18
N LYS A 139 -12.91 4.89 1.96
CA LYS A 139 -14.10 4.88 2.84
C LYS A 139 -15.40 5.30 2.14
N LEU A 140 -15.60 4.83 0.92
CA LEU A 140 -16.87 5.01 0.22
C LEU A 140 -17.90 4.01 0.74
N PRO A 141 -19.19 4.38 0.82
CA PRO A 141 -20.26 3.41 1.00
C PRO A 141 -20.26 2.41 -0.15
N LEU A 142 -20.24 1.12 0.17
CA LEU A 142 -20.26 0.05 -0.82
C LEU A 142 -21.62 -0.64 -0.81
N PRO A 143 -22.28 -0.81 -1.96
CA PRO A 143 -23.44 -1.68 -2.05
C PRO A 143 -23.08 -3.12 -1.64
N PRO A 144 -23.90 -3.81 -0.84
CA PRO A 144 -23.60 -5.16 -0.36
C PRO A 144 -23.28 -6.16 -1.48
N GLU A 145 -23.96 -6.05 -2.62
CA GLU A 145 -23.75 -6.87 -3.81
C GLU A 145 -22.38 -6.63 -4.46
N GLU A 146 -21.92 -5.37 -4.52
CA GLU A 146 -20.60 -5.05 -5.06
C GLU A 146 -19.50 -5.50 -4.10
N LEU A 147 -19.72 -5.36 -2.78
CA LEU A 147 -18.77 -5.85 -1.78
C LEU A 147 -18.62 -7.37 -1.85
N LEU A 148 -19.72 -8.10 -2.03
CA LEU A 148 -19.70 -9.55 -2.22
C LEU A 148 -18.91 -9.92 -3.48
N GLU A 149 -19.18 -9.26 -4.60
CA GLU A 149 -18.46 -9.48 -5.86
C GLU A 149 -16.95 -9.21 -5.70
N ILE A 150 -16.58 -8.09 -5.08
CA ILE A 150 -15.18 -7.74 -4.78
C ILE A 150 -14.52 -8.84 -3.95
N ALA A 151 -15.19 -9.31 -2.89
CA ALA A 151 -14.67 -10.38 -2.04
C ALA A 151 -14.48 -11.68 -2.81
N GLU A 152 -15.44 -12.06 -3.66
CA GLU A 152 -15.36 -13.27 -4.49
C GLU A 152 -14.21 -13.22 -5.50
N ILE A 153 -14.06 -12.11 -6.23
CA ILE A 153 -12.95 -11.89 -7.16
C ILE A 153 -11.62 -11.96 -6.41
N THR A 154 -11.54 -11.30 -5.25
CA THR A 154 -10.34 -11.27 -4.41
C THR A 154 -9.94 -12.66 -3.95
N VAL A 155 -10.88 -13.42 -3.38
CA VAL A 155 -10.64 -14.80 -2.91
C VAL A 155 -10.27 -15.72 -4.05
N ARG A 156 -10.93 -15.60 -5.21
CA ARG A 156 -10.61 -16.36 -6.42
C ARG A 156 -9.17 -16.11 -6.87
N ASN A 157 -8.74 -14.84 -6.92
CA ASN A 157 -7.37 -14.50 -7.27
C ASN A 157 -6.35 -15.00 -6.23
N MET A 158 -6.65 -14.90 -4.93
CA MET A 158 -5.77 -15.43 -3.88
C MET A 158 -5.57 -16.95 -3.99
N LYS A 159 -6.64 -17.70 -4.30
CA LYS A 159 -6.59 -19.16 -4.45
C LYS A 159 -5.59 -19.59 -5.54
N ARG A 160 -5.42 -18.79 -6.59
CA ARG A 160 -4.47 -19.07 -7.68
C ARG A 160 -3.01 -18.95 -7.26
N LEU A 161 -2.73 -18.23 -6.17
CA LEU A 161 -1.40 -18.06 -5.60
C LEU A 161 -1.13 -19.03 -4.44
N LYS A 162 -2.11 -19.85 -4.03
CA LYS A 162 -2.00 -20.78 -2.92
C LYS A 162 -1.12 -21.97 -3.30
N ARG A 163 -0.13 -22.31 -2.47
CA ARG A 163 0.83 -23.40 -2.72
C ARG A 163 0.58 -24.62 -1.86
N ALA A 164 1.17 -25.74 -2.28
CA ALA A 164 1.01 -27.05 -1.63
C ALA A 164 1.53 -27.08 -0.19
N ASP A 165 2.51 -26.23 0.11
CA ASP A 165 3.06 -26.02 1.46
C ASP A 165 2.11 -25.24 2.41
N GLY A 166 0.93 -24.83 1.92
CA GLY A 166 0.01 -24.01 2.70
C GLY A 166 0.39 -22.52 2.72
N GLY A 167 1.45 -22.10 2.04
CA GLY A 167 1.80 -20.71 1.82
C GLY A 167 1.05 -20.09 0.63
N PHE A 168 1.38 -18.83 0.35
CA PHE A 168 1.01 -18.16 -0.89
C PHE A 168 2.29 -17.72 -1.58
N SER A 169 2.38 -17.91 -2.89
CA SER A 169 3.47 -17.32 -3.66
C SER A 169 3.22 -15.84 -3.92
N ARG A 170 4.28 -15.18 -4.36
CA ARG A 170 4.18 -13.80 -4.79
C ARG A 170 3.53 -13.71 -6.19
N GLU A 171 4.08 -14.36 -7.20
CA GLU A 171 3.52 -14.39 -8.56
C GLU A 171 2.89 -15.75 -8.88
N LEU A 172 2.14 -15.85 -9.98
CA LEU A 172 1.47 -17.10 -10.39
C LEU A 172 2.44 -18.25 -10.72
N ALA A 173 3.61 -17.94 -11.25
CA ALA A 173 4.58 -18.98 -11.62
C ALA A 173 5.54 -19.31 -10.47
N HIS A 174 6.00 -18.28 -9.74
CA HIS A 174 7.02 -18.42 -8.71
C HIS A 174 7.01 -17.22 -7.75
N SER A 175 7.75 -17.33 -6.65
CA SER A 175 8.08 -16.19 -5.79
C SER A 175 9.46 -15.64 -6.19
N PRO A 176 9.69 -14.31 -6.20
CA PRO A 176 10.98 -13.73 -6.57
C PRO A 176 12.04 -14.08 -5.53
N THR A 177 13.27 -14.37 -5.98
CA THR A 177 14.41 -14.63 -5.09
C THR A 177 14.70 -13.45 -4.17
N ALA A 178 14.59 -12.23 -4.68
CA ALA A 178 14.87 -10.98 -3.98
C ALA A 178 13.66 -10.03 -3.99
N PRO A 179 12.74 -10.13 -3.00
CA PRO A 179 11.51 -9.34 -2.96
C PRO A 179 11.75 -7.82 -2.96
N ASN A 180 12.90 -7.33 -2.46
CA ASN A 180 13.22 -5.91 -2.39
C ASN A 180 13.45 -5.25 -3.76
N VAL A 181 13.67 -6.05 -4.81
CA VAL A 181 13.87 -5.60 -6.19
C VAL A 181 12.89 -6.22 -7.18
N ALA A 182 11.91 -7.00 -6.71
CA ALA A 182 10.97 -7.76 -7.55
C ALA A 182 10.06 -6.90 -8.45
N GLN A 183 9.99 -5.60 -8.17
CA GLN A 183 9.31 -4.60 -8.99
C GLN A 183 10.01 -4.32 -10.33
N VAL A 184 11.30 -4.62 -10.45
CA VAL A 184 12.08 -4.37 -11.67
C VAL A 184 11.81 -5.51 -12.64
N LYS A 185 11.11 -5.21 -13.74
CA LYS A 185 10.77 -6.20 -14.75
C LYS A 185 11.84 -6.26 -15.86
N PRO A 186 11.91 -7.36 -16.64
CA PRO A 186 12.89 -7.48 -17.72
C PRO A 186 12.85 -6.27 -18.67
N GLY A 187 14.01 -5.70 -18.96
CA GLY A 187 14.14 -4.50 -19.80
C GLY A 187 14.04 -3.16 -19.05
N GLU A 188 13.67 -3.16 -17.77
CA GLU A 188 13.69 -1.96 -16.94
C GLU A 188 15.09 -1.76 -16.32
N PHE A 189 15.59 -0.52 -16.36
CA PHE A 189 16.83 -0.15 -15.68
C PHE A 189 16.62 1.06 -14.78
N TYR A 190 17.05 0.94 -13.53
CA TYR A 190 16.97 2.01 -12.56
C TYR A 190 18.30 2.12 -11.81
N PRO A 191 19.08 3.19 -12.03
CA PRO A 191 20.44 3.29 -11.51
C PRO A 191 20.52 3.37 -9.97
N GLU A 192 19.44 3.82 -9.32
CA GLU A 192 19.37 3.96 -7.85
C GLU A 192 18.77 2.73 -7.15
N MET A 193 18.73 1.57 -7.80
CA MET A 193 18.19 0.37 -7.15
C MET A 193 19.11 -0.16 -6.05
N PRO A 194 18.56 -0.54 -4.88
CA PRO A 194 19.35 -1.24 -3.88
C PRO A 194 19.80 -2.60 -4.42
N LEU A 195 20.89 -3.12 -3.84
CA LEU A 195 21.35 -4.48 -4.14
C LEU A 195 20.25 -5.50 -3.84
N PRO A 196 20.04 -6.51 -4.72
CA PRO A 196 19.10 -7.59 -4.46
C PRO A 196 19.49 -8.34 -3.18
N VAL A 197 18.52 -8.52 -2.27
CA VAL A 197 18.68 -9.32 -1.06
C VAL A 197 17.91 -10.62 -1.27
N GLN A 198 18.64 -11.72 -1.45
CA GLN A 198 18.04 -13.03 -1.68
C GLN A 198 17.42 -13.57 -0.38
N LEU A 199 16.11 -13.76 -0.40
CA LEU A 199 15.32 -14.30 0.72
C LEU A 199 14.58 -15.59 0.35
N GLY A 200 14.49 -15.91 -0.94
CA GLY A 200 13.81 -17.11 -1.46
C GLY A 200 14.63 -17.81 -2.54
N LEU A 201 14.18 -18.99 -2.93
CA LEU A 201 14.80 -19.83 -3.95
C LEU A 201 14.37 -19.47 -5.38
N GLY A 202 13.37 -18.60 -5.54
CA GLY A 202 12.88 -18.23 -6.86
C GLY A 202 11.91 -19.24 -7.45
N LYS A 203 11.31 -20.09 -6.60
CA LYS A 203 10.56 -21.28 -7.01
C LYS A 203 9.06 -21.11 -6.79
N ASP A 204 8.32 -22.15 -7.14
CA ASP A 204 6.94 -22.33 -6.72
C ASP A 204 6.89 -22.65 -5.20
N GLU A 205 7.05 -21.60 -4.38
CA GLU A 205 7.15 -21.68 -2.92
C GLU A 205 6.35 -20.58 -2.23
N GLY A 206 5.96 -20.81 -0.97
CA GLY A 206 5.39 -19.80 -0.11
C GLY A 206 6.34 -18.61 0.11
N ASP A 207 5.80 -17.40 0.00
CA ASP A 207 6.48 -16.14 0.25
C ASP A 207 5.89 -15.47 1.49
N MET A 208 6.76 -15.04 2.40
CA MET A 208 6.34 -14.40 3.66
C MET A 208 5.52 -13.12 3.40
N ASN A 209 5.89 -12.28 2.42
CA ASN A 209 5.16 -11.07 2.10
C ASN A 209 3.79 -11.39 1.48
N ALA A 210 3.69 -12.43 0.67
CA ALA A 210 2.41 -12.90 0.15
C ALA A 210 1.51 -13.42 1.28
N GLY A 211 2.06 -14.18 2.23
CA GLY A 211 1.35 -14.62 3.44
C GLY A 211 0.83 -13.46 4.29
N THR A 212 1.67 -12.46 4.58
CA THR A 212 1.24 -11.25 5.30
C THR A 212 0.14 -10.50 4.55
N GLN A 213 0.25 -10.39 3.23
CA GLN A 213 -0.78 -9.74 2.41
C GLN A 213 -2.09 -10.52 2.41
N ALA A 214 -2.06 -11.86 2.42
CA ALA A 214 -3.27 -12.68 2.52
C ALA A 214 -4.03 -12.43 3.83
N ILE A 215 -3.31 -12.34 4.96
CA ILE A 215 -3.92 -12.00 6.25
C ILE A 215 -4.49 -10.58 6.25
N LEU A 216 -3.76 -9.61 5.67
CA LEU A 216 -4.23 -8.24 5.57
C LEU A 216 -5.48 -8.11 4.69
N ILE A 217 -5.51 -8.77 3.52
CA ILE A 217 -6.69 -8.83 2.66
C ILE A 217 -7.89 -9.33 3.44
N ARG A 218 -7.72 -10.45 4.16
CA ARG A 218 -8.78 -11.02 4.99
C ARG A 218 -9.31 -9.98 5.98
N SER A 219 -8.44 -9.37 6.78
CA SER A 219 -8.84 -8.36 7.77
C SER A 219 -9.58 -7.19 7.15
N LEU A 220 -9.13 -6.69 6.00
CA LEU A 220 -9.76 -5.57 5.30
C LEU A 220 -11.13 -5.94 4.72
N LEU A 221 -11.32 -7.17 4.23
CA LEU A 221 -12.63 -7.62 3.77
C LEU A 221 -13.65 -7.71 4.92
N TYR A 222 -13.21 -8.16 6.11
CA TYR A 222 -14.04 -8.13 7.31
C TYR A 222 -14.39 -6.68 7.72
N GLU A 223 -13.40 -5.78 7.73
CA GLU A 223 -13.61 -4.36 8.03
C GLU A 223 -14.61 -3.71 7.07
N LEU A 224 -14.42 -3.89 5.76
CA LEU A 224 -15.32 -3.36 4.73
C LEU A 224 -16.75 -3.89 4.86
N ALA A 225 -16.92 -5.13 5.32
CA ALA A 225 -18.21 -5.75 5.56
C ALA A 225 -18.85 -5.38 6.91
N GLY A 226 -18.12 -4.67 7.79
CA GLY A 226 -18.57 -4.42 9.16
C GLY A 226 -18.72 -5.71 9.98
N LEU A 227 -17.91 -6.72 9.69
CA LEU A 227 -17.96 -8.05 10.32
C LEU A 227 -16.75 -8.28 11.23
N GLU A 228 -16.95 -9.02 12.31
CA GLU A 228 -15.87 -9.46 13.19
C GLU A 228 -15.06 -10.61 12.56
N PRO A 229 -13.72 -10.51 12.48
CA PRO A 229 -12.89 -11.58 11.94
C PRO A 229 -13.01 -12.87 12.75
N GLN A 230 -13.36 -13.97 12.07
CA GLN A 230 -13.37 -15.29 12.72
C GLN A 230 -11.94 -15.79 13.00
N PRO A 231 -11.73 -16.73 13.94
CA PRO A 231 -10.45 -17.41 14.07
C PRO A 231 -10.07 -18.19 12.80
N LEU A 232 -8.77 -18.30 12.51
CA LEU A 232 -8.31 -19.20 11.44
C LEU A 232 -8.49 -20.66 11.88
N PRO A 233 -8.82 -21.59 10.97
CA PRO A 233 -8.86 -23.02 11.29
C PRO A 233 -7.53 -23.49 11.90
N GLY A 234 -7.59 -24.25 12.99
CA GLY A 234 -6.39 -24.71 13.71
C GLY A 234 -5.77 -23.67 14.66
N CYS A 235 -6.20 -22.41 14.61
CA CYS A 235 -5.98 -21.46 15.70
C CYS A 235 -7.18 -21.56 16.64
N THR A 236 -7.11 -22.44 17.65
CA THR A 236 -7.98 -22.29 18.82
C THR A 236 -7.76 -20.88 19.37
N PRO A 237 -8.83 -20.14 19.73
CA PRO A 237 -8.68 -18.94 20.54
C PRO A 237 -8.07 -19.38 21.87
N GLY A 238 -6.74 -19.40 21.94
CA GLY A 238 -6.04 -19.66 23.18
C GLY A 238 -6.49 -18.62 24.18
N ALA A 239 -6.77 -19.06 25.41
CA ALA A 239 -7.14 -18.28 26.58
C ALA A 239 -6.11 -17.19 27.00
N ALA A 240 -5.25 -16.74 26.07
CA ALA A 240 -4.16 -15.81 26.29
C ALA A 240 -4.53 -14.33 26.06
N ASN A 241 -5.70 -14.02 25.49
CA ASN A 241 -6.05 -12.62 25.14
C ASN A 241 -7.15 -11.96 25.97
N THR A 242 -7.77 -12.64 26.94
CA THR A 242 -8.68 -11.97 27.89
C THR A 242 -7.94 -11.00 28.82
N LYS A 243 -6.68 -11.29 29.20
CA LYS A 243 -5.91 -10.41 30.10
C LYS A 243 -5.31 -9.16 29.43
N LEU A 244 -5.22 -9.09 28.10
CA LEU A 244 -4.69 -7.91 27.41
C LEU A 244 -5.80 -6.87 27.13
N ASN A 245 -7.01 -7.32 26.81
CA ASN A 245 -8.17 -6.42 26.61
C ASN A 245 -8.69 -5.82 27.93
N ASP A 246 -8.59 -6.55 29.05
CA ASP A 246 -8.97 -6.00 30.36
C ASP A 246 -8.05 -4.84 30.81
N LYS A 247 -6.76 -4.86 30.43
CA LYS A 247 -5.83 -3.77 30.76
C LYS A 247 -6.05 -2.51 29.90
N ILE A 248 -6.55 -2.66 28.67
CA ILE A 248 -6.84 -1.53 27.78
C ILE A 248 -8.18 -0.86 28.16
N CYS A 249 -9.17 -1.63 28.62
CA CYS A 249 -10.44 -1.09 29.11
C CYS A 249 -10.35 -0.42 30.49
N VAL A 250 -9.49 -0.89 31.39
CA VAL A 250 -9.34 -0.29 32.73
C VAL A 250 -8.65 1.09 32.69
N ASN A 251 -7.79 1.36 31.70
CA ASN A 251 -7.13 2.66 31.58
C ASN A 251 -8.02 3.78 31.02
N LYS A 252 -9.13 3.46 30.34
CA LYS A 252 -10.07 4.50 29.87
C LYS A 252 -11.01 5.01 30.96
N ARG A 253 -11.26 4.25 32.04
CA ARG A 253 -12.11 4.70 33.16
C ARG A 253 -11.39 5.57 34.20
N LYS A 254 -10.06 5.61 34.20
CA LYS A 254 -9.29 6.46 35.13
C LYS A 254 -8.93 7.85 34.58
N LEU A 255 -9.26 8.13 33.31
CA LEU A 255 -8.99 9.42 32.65
C LEU A 255 -10.24 10.30 32.46
N SER A 256 -11.40 9.90 32.99
CA SER A 256 -12.62 10.74 33.02
C SER A 256 -13.01 11.21 34.43
N MET A 257 -12.13 11.08 35.40
CA MET A 257 -12.29 11.66 36.74
C MET A 257 -10.97 12.30 37.17
N LYS A 258 -10.67 13.45 36.57
CA LYS A 258 -9.88 14.55 37.13
C LYS A 258 -10.13 15.78 36.28
#